data_AF-A0A2V5R1T3-F1
#
_entry.id   AF-A0A2V5R1T3-F1
#
_cell.length_a   1.000
_cell.length_b   1.000
_cell.length_c   1.000
_cell.angle_alpha   90.00
_cell.angle_beta   90.00
_cell.angle_gamma   90.00
#
_symmetry.space_group_name_H-M   'P 1'
#
loop_
_entity.id
_entity.type
_entity.pdbx_description
1 polymer ?
#
loop_
_entity_poly.entity_id
_entity_poly.type
_entity_poly.pdbx_seq_one_letter_code
_entity_poly.pdbx_strand_id
1 'polypeptide(L)'
;MQAFRFHPAVARWFEQTFGSPTEPQARGWPAIQSGGHVLISAPTGSGKTLAAFLASLDVLFREGVEADLPDEMQVIYVSPLKALSNDIRKNLQEPLTEIRALLHKTERRDVDVRAEV
;
A
#
# COMPACT_ATOMS: atom_id res chain seq x y z
N MET A 1 -20.57 1.25 2.92
CA MET A 1 -20.30 0.95 1.50
C MET A 1 -18.80 1.07 1.32
N GLN A 2 -18.07 -0.04 1.12
CA GLN A 2 -16.61 0.01 0.99
C GLN A 2 -16.26 0.83 -0.27
N ALA A 3 -15.56 1.94 -0.08
CA ALA A 3 -15.31 2.91 -1.15
C ALA A 3 -14.19 2.49 -2.12
N PHE A 4 -13.50 1.36 -1.87
CA PHE A 4 -12.36 0.88 -2.64
C PHE A 4 -12.15 -0.63 -2.42
N ARG A 5 -11.70 -1.36 -3.45
CA ARG A 5 -11.52 -2.83 -3.41
C ARG A 5 -10.12 -3.19 -2.91
N PHE A 6 -9.88 -3.06 -1.61
CA PHE A 6 -8.68 -3.63 -0.98
C PHE A 6 -8.97 -4.94 -0.26
N HIS A 7 -7.92 -5.71 0.02
CA HIS A 7 -7.97 -6.84 0.92
C HIS A 7 -8.52 -6.35 2.28
N PRO A 8 -9.39 -7.14 2.96
CA PRO A 8 -10.01 -6.70 4.21
C PRO A 8 -9.04 -6.20 5.28
N ALA A 9 -7.86 -6.82 5.40
CA ALA A 9 -6.81 -6.38 6.33
C ALA A 9 -6.26 -4.98 5.98
N VAL A 10 -6.00 -4.73 4.69
CA VAL A 10 -5.50 -3.45 4.18
C VAL A 10 -6.55 -2.35 4.34
N ALA A 11 -7.80 -2.65 3.98
CA ALA A 11 -8.92 -1.72 4.13
C ALA A 11 -9.15 -1.36 5.60
N ARG A 12 -9.16 -2.35 6.49
CA ARG A 12 -9.32 -2.16 7.93
C ARG A 12 -8.20 -1.31 8.51
N TRP A 13 -6.95 -1.61 8.16
CA TRP A 13 -5.80 -0.80 8.58
C TRP A 13 -5.99 0.65 8.16
N PHE A 14 -6.29 0.90 6.88
CA PHE A 14 -6.47 2.25 6.37
C PHE A 14 -7.60 3.01 7.09
N GLU A 15 -8.76 2.37 7.29
CA GLU A 15 -9.90 2.98 7.99
C GLU A 15 -9.57 3.30 9.45
N GLN A 16 -8.80 2.44 10.14
CA GLN A 16 -8.39 2.68 11.53
C GLN A 16 -7.36 3.81 11.65
N THR A 17 -6.45 3.93 10.68
CA THR A 17 -5.34 4.90 10.73
C THR A 17 -5.72 6.26 10.16
N PHE A 18 -6.52 6.31 9.09
CA PHE A 18 -6.83 7.54 8.35
C PHE A 18 -8.32 7.84 8.22
N GLY A 19 -9.20 6.92 8.62
CA GLY A 19 -10.65 7.08 8.47
C GLY A 19 -11.10 6.89 7.03
N SER A 20 -11.14 7.96 6.25
CA SER A 20 -11.71 7.98 4.90
C SER A 20 -10.72 8.47 3.85
N PRO A 21 -10.79 7.97 2.61
CA PRO A 21 -9.83 8.32 1.57
C PRO A 21 -9.95 9.77 1.11
N THR A 22 -8.80 10.36 0.76
CA THR A 22 -8.76 11.65 0.06
C THR A 22 -9.18 11.51 -1.40
N GLU A 23 -9.51 12.62 -2.07
CA GLU A 23 -9.88 12.61 -3.49
C GLU A 23 -8.85 11.89 -4.39
N PRO A 24 -7.53 12.18 -4.35
CA PRO A 24 -6.57 11.48 -5.21
C PRO A 24 -6.43 9.99 -4.89
N GLN A 25 -6.72 9.57 -3.65
CA GLN A 25 -6.75 8.15 -3.27
C GLN A 25 -7.97 7.46 -3.88
N ALA A 26 -9.17 8.00 -3.62
CA ALA A 26 -10.42 7.44 -4.11
C ALA A 26 -10.48 7.35 -5.64
N ARG A 27 -9.93 8.36 -6.35
CA ARG A 27 -9.84 8.38 -7.82
C ARG A 27 -8.66 7.56 -8.35
N GLY A 28 -7.55 7.52 -7.62
CA GLY A 28 -6.31 6.86 -8.05
C GLY A 28 -6.38 5.34 -7.94
N TRP A 29 -6.98 4.79 -6.88
CA TRP A 29 -6.95 3.35 -6.63
C TRP A 29 -7.60 2.51 -7.74
N PRO A 30 -8.81 2.81 -8.25
CA PRO A 30 -9.37 2.04 -9.36
C PRO A 30 -8.49 2.09 -10.61
N ALA A 31 -7.84 3.23 -10.87
CA ALA A 31 -6.94 3.37 -12.01
C ALA A 31 -5.66 2.54 -11.83
N ILE A 32 -5.04 2.57 -10.65
CA ILE A 32 -3.83 1.78 -10.36
C ILE A 32 -4.14 0.28 -10.43
N GLN A 33 -5.26 -0.14 -9.82
CA GLN A 33 -5.69 -1.53 -9.79
C GLN A 33 -6.11 -2.09 -11.17
N SER A 34 -6.31 -1.23 -12.16
CA SER A 34 -6.57 -1.67 -13.54
C SER A 34 -5.33 -2.27 -14.23
N GLY A 35 -4.14 -2.10 -13.65
CA GLY A 35 -2.86 -2.48 -14.26
C GLY A 35 -2.33 -1.50 -15.31
N GLY A 36 -3.07 -0.42 -15.60
CA GLY A 36 -2.62 0.65 -16.50
C GLY A 36 -1.61 1.61 -15.86
N HIS A 37 -0.93 2.40 -16.69
CA HIS A 37 -0.07 3.49 -16.22
C HIS A 37 -0.92 4.67 -15.70
N VAL A 38 -0.60 5.17 -14.50
CA VAL A 38 -1.37 6.22 -13.84
C VAL A 38 -0.48 7.40 -13.45
N LEU A 39 -0.95 8.61 -13.79
CA LEU A 39 -0.40 9.87 -13.29
C LEU A 39 -1.39 10.51 -12.32
N ILE A 40 -1.01 10.64 -11.05
CA ILE A 40 -1.79 11.37 -10.05
C ILE A 40 -1.25 12.79 -9.93
N SER A 41 -2.01 13.78 -10.42
CA SER A 41 -1.74 15.19 -10.22
C SER A 41 -2.62 15.75 -9.10
N ALA A 42 -2.01 16.09 -7.96
CA ALA A 42 -2.69 16.65 -6.80
C ALA A 42 -1.73 17.52 -5.96
N PRO A 43 -2.23 18.46 -5.15
CA PRO A 43 -1.40 19.27 -4.23
C PRO A 43 -0.54 18.44 -3.27
N THR A 44 0.52 19.03 -2.74
CA THR A 44 1.30 18.42 -1.64
C THR A 44 0.41 18.21 -0.43
N GLY A 45 0.71 17.18 0.38
CA GLY A 45 -0.12 16.81 1.53
C GLY A 45 -1.43 16.09 1.20
N SER A 46 -1.84 15.96 -0.07
CA SER A 46 -3.11 15.31 -0.44
C SER A 46 -3.10 13.76 -0.38
N GLY A 47 -2.03 13.13 0.09
CA GLY A 47 -1.98 11.66 0.24
C GLY A 47 -1.67 10.86 -1.03
N LYS A 48 -1.19 11.52 -2.10
CA LYS A 48 -0.85 10.87 -3.39
C LYS A 48 0.22 9.77 -3.28
N THR A 49 1.18 9.92 -2.36
CA THR A 49 2.20 8.89 -2.12
C THR A 49 1.60 7.63 -1.50
N LEU A 50 0.75 7.80 -0.48
CA LEU A 50 0.01 6.68 0.12
C LEU A 50 -0.96 6.04 -0.88
N ALA A 51 -1.52 6.82 -1.82
CA ALA A 51 -2.38 6.28 -2.87
C ALA A 51 -1.65 5.21 -3.72
N ALA A 52 -0.43 5.52 -4.18
CA ALA A 52 0.39 4.59 -4.94
C ALA A 52 0.86 3.42 -4.08
N PHE A 53 1.43 3.68 -2.91
CA PHE A 53 1.98 2.62 -2.06
C PHE A 53 0.93 1.63 -1.58
N LEU A 54 -0.21 2.11 -1.10
CA LEU A 54 -1.22 1.22 -0.54
C LEU A 54 -1.81 0.30 -1.62
N ALA A 55 -1.98 0.81 -2.85
CA ALA A 55 -2.41 -0.01 -3.97
C ALA A 55 -1.37 -1.08 -4.34
N SER A 56 -0.07 -0.75 -4.31
CA SER A 56 1.00 -1.73 -4.55
C SER A 56 1.08 -2.78 -3.43
N LEU A 57 0.96 -2.37 -2.16
CA LEU A 57 0.95 -3.29 -1.02
C LEU A 57 -0.27 -4.21 -1.04
N ASP A 58 -1.43 -3.71 -1.45
CA ASP A 58 -2.65 -4.52 -1.58
C ASP A 58 -2.46 -5.70 -2.53
N VAL A 59 -1.77 -5.49 -3.65
CA VAL A 59 -1.44 -6.57 -4.60
C VAL A 59 -0.56 -7.62 -3.92
N LEU A 60 0.54 -7.21 -3.29
CA LEU A 60 1.47 -8.13 -2.64
C LEU A 60 0.81 -8.91 -1.50
N PHE A 61 -0.04 -8.27 -0.70
CA PHE A 61 -0.74 -8.95 0.38
C PHE A 61 -1.79 -9.93 -0.14
N ARG A 62 -2.50 -9.62 -1.23
CA ARG A 62 -3.42 -10.57 -1.87
C ARG A 62 -2.68 -11.79 -2.40
N GLU A 63 -1.59 -11.55 -3.15
CA GLU A 63 -0.77 -12.63 -3.71
C GLU A 63 -0.15 -13.49 -2.60
N GLY A 64 0.37 -12.86 -1.54
CA GLY A 64 0.97 -13.52 -0.38
C GLY A 64 -0.01 -14.35 0.47
N VAL A 65 -1.30 -14.00 0.46
CA VAL A 65 -2.33 -14.83 1.10
C VAL A 65 -2.57 -16.12 0.30
N GLU A 66 -2.64 -16.01 -1.03
CA GLU A 66 -2.88 -17.13 -1.93
C GLU A 66 -1.68 -18.08 -2.02
N ALA A 67 -0.46 -17.54 -2.15
CA ALA A 67 0.77 -18.30 -2.30
C ALA A 67 1.97 -17.55 -1.67
N ASP A 68 3.03 -18.27 -1.36
CA ASP A 68 4.24 -17.62 -0.83
C ASP A 68 4.85 -16.71 -1.90
N LEU A 69 5.20 -15.48 -1.52
CA LEU A 69 5.81 -14.52 -2.42
C LEU A 69 7.26 -14.92 -2.75
N PRO A 70 7.72 -14.74 -4.00
CA PRO A 70 9.12 -14.91 -4.33
C PRO A 70 9.99 -13.88 -3.59
N ASP A 71 11.19 -14.28 -3.20
CA ASP A 71 12.18 -13.36 -2.64
C ASP A 71 12.85 -12.53 -3.74
N GLU A 72 12.12 -11.54 -4.25
CA GLU A 72 12.59 -10.64 -5.29
C GLU A 72 11.97 -9.23 -5.17
N MET A 73 12.51 -8.28 -5.94
CA MET A 73 12.03 -6.90 -5.94
C MET A 73 10.75 -6.77 -6.78
N GLN A 74 9.61 -6.61 -6.10
CA GLN A 74 8.29 -6.45 -6.76
C GLN A 74 7.91 -4.99 -7.05
N VAL A 75 8.38 -4.04 -6.23
CA VAL A 75 7.99 -2.62 -6.32
C VAL A 75 9.22 -1.73 -6.20
N ILE A 76 9.38 -0.80 -7.16
CA ILE A 76 10.46 0.19 -7.16
C ILE A 76 9.87 1.59 -6.94
N TYR A 77 10.32 2.26 -5.88
CA TYR A 77 10.05 3.66 -5.66
C TYR A 77 11.25 4.51 -6.07
N VAL A 78 11.02 5.48 -6.97
CA VAL A 78 12.07 6.40 -7.42
C VAL A 78 11.73 7.82 -6.96
N SER A 79 12.69 8.47 -6.32
CA SER A 79 12.58 9.84 -5.84
C SER A 79 13.76 10.68 -6.35
N PRO A 80 13.55 11.95 -6.72
CA PRO A 80 14.64 12.86 -7.06
C PRO A 80 15.48 13.28 -5.84
N LEU A 81 15.04 12.97 -4.61
CA LEU A 81 15.69 13.37 -3.36
C LEU A 81 15.94 12.18 -2.44
N LYS A 82 17.19 12.02 -1.98
CA LYS A 82 17.59 10.99 -1.01
C LYS A 82 16.85 11.11 0.32
N ALA A 83 16.61 12.33 0.79
CA ALA A 83 15.86 12.57 2.03
C ALA A 83 14.45 11.98 1.95
N LEU A 84 13.76 12.19 0.83
CA LEU A 84 12.42 11.66 0.61
C LEU A 84 12.42 10.12 0.55
N SER A 85 13.42 9.49 -0.07
CA SER A 85 13.55 8.02 -0.05
C SER A 85 13.67 7.47 1.37
N ASN A 86 14.47 8.14 2.22
CA ASN A 86 14.62 7.74 3.62
C ASN A 86 13.33 7.90 4.43
N ASP A 87 12.59 8.99 4.19
CA ASP A 87 11.32 9.25 4.87
C ASP A 87 10.26 8.22 4.48
N ILE A 88 10.17 7.90 3.19
CA ILE A 88 9.26 6.85 2.71
C ILE A 88 9.57 5.49 3.33
N ARG A 89 10.85 5.09 3.42
CA ARG A 89 11.21 3.84 4.08
C ARG A 89 10.70 3.77 5.51
N LYS A 90 10.88 4.84 6.29
CA LYS A 90 10.38 4.90 7.68
C LYS A 90 8.85 4.81 7.72
N ASN A 91 8.19 5.57 6.86
CA ASN A 91 6.72 5.60 6.78
C ASN A 91 6.11 4.28 6.28
N LEU A 92 6.89 3.39 5.67
CA LEU A 92 6.43 2.06 5.23
C LEU A 92 6.57 0.98 6.31
N GLN A 93 7.42 1.16 7.32
CA GLN A 93 7.64 0.10 8.33
C GLN A 93 6.39 -0.16 9.18
N GLU A 94 5.73 0.91 9.63
CA GLU A 94 4.50 0.86 10.41
C GLU A 94 3.34 0.18 9.65
N PRO A 95 2.94 0.63 8.43
CA PRO A 95 1.88 -0.04 7.68
C PRO A 95 2.17 -1.51 7.41
N LEU A 96 3.41 -1.85 7.04
CA LEU A 96 3.80 -3.23 6.77
C LEU A 96 3.61 -4.11 8.01
N THR A 97 4.09 -3.64 9.16
CA THR A 97 3.98 -4.38 10.42
C THR A 97 2.53 -4.58 10.82
N GLU A 98 1.72 -3.52 10.76
CA GLU A 98 0.33 -3.55 11.22
C GLU A 98 -0.57 -4.37 10.28
N ILE A 99 -0.40 -4.24 8.96
CA ILE A 99 -1.17 -5.03 7.98
C ILE A 99 -0.81 -6.52 8.09
N ARG A 100 0.48 -6.87 8.25
CA ARG A 100 0.92 -8.25 8.50
C ARG A 100 0.27 -8.81 9.77
N ALA A 101 0.25 -8.05 10.85
CA ALA A 101 -0.38 -8.47 12.11
C ALA A 101 -1.90 -8.70 11.94
N LEU A 102 -2.59 -7.84 11.17
CA LEU A 102 -4.00 -8.02 10.84
C LEU A 102 -4.23 -9.28 9.98
N LEU A 103 -3.39 -9.53 8.97
CA LEU A 103 -3.46 -10.73 8.13
C LEU A 103 -3.22 -12.01 8.92
N HIS A 104 -2.22 -12.03 9.79
CA HIS A 104 -1.96 -13.19 10.65
C HIS A 104 -3.18 -13.47 11.55
N LYS A 105 -3.87 -12.43 12.02
CA LYS A 105 -5.07 -12.57 12.84
C LYS A 105 -6.29 -13.06 12.05
N THR A 106 -6.48 -12.63 10.80
CA THR A 106 -7.67 -12.97 9.99
C THR A 106 -7.50 -14.22 9.15
N GLU A 107 -6.36 -14.37 8.46
CA GLU A 107 -6.09 -15.44 7.50
C GLU A 107 -5.17 -16.53 8.04
N ARG A 108 -4.56 -16.35 9.23
CA ARG A 108 -3.50 -17.22 9.78
C ARG A 108 -2.31 -17.42 8.82
N ARG A 109 -2.07 -16.42 7.95
CA ARG A 109 -0.92 -16.36 7.04
C ARG A 109 0.06 -15.31 7.53
N ASP A 110 1.34 -15.63 7.45
CA ASP A 110 2.42 -14.67 7.63
C ASP A 110 2.98 -14.32 6.25
N VAL A 111 2.72 -13.09 5.80
CA VAL A 111 3.07 -12.62 4.46
C VAL A 111 4.30 -11.73 4.55
N ASP A 112 5.44 -12.19 4.03
CA ASP A 112 6.72 -11.47 4.14
C ASP A 112 6.90 -10.38 3.06
N VAL A 113 6.23 -9.23 3.24
CA VAL A 113 6.43 -8.02 2.40
C VAL A 113 7.33 -6.99 3.08
N ARG A 114 8.55 -6.78 2.59
CA ARG A 114 9.57 -5.91 3.21
C ARG A 114 9.94 -4.70 2.33
N ALA A 115 10.47 -3.65 2.96
CA ALA A 115 10.91 -2.43 2.27
C ALA A 115 12.39 -2.17 2.57
N GLU A 116 13.20 -2.06 1.51
CA GLU A 116 14.65 -1.82 1.52
C GLU A 116 14.97 -0.50 0.77
N VAL A 117 16.11 0.12 1.04
CA VAL A 117 16.63 1.33 0.34
C VAL A 117 18.05 1.12 -0.14
#